data_AF-A0A9X0C181-F1
#
_entry.id   AF-A0A9X0C181-F1
#
_cell.length_a   1.000
_cell.length_b   1.000
_cell.length_c   1.000
_cell.angle_alpha   90.00
_cell.angle_beta   90.00
_cell.angle_gamma   90.00
#
_symmetry.space_group_name_H-M   'P 1'
#
loop_
_entity.id
_entity.type
_entity.pdbx_description
1 polymer ?
#
loop_
_entity_poly.entity_id
_entity_poly.type
_entity_poly.pdbx_seq_one_letter_code
_entity_poly.pdbx_strand_id
1 'polypeptide(L)'
;MSDFQAVVVTGAQRFQASLIIELSGDEDMGPRERAAAIEKIWPSVEEANRACPAHARIARTHILFTTSDKPIPRATKGTIQRAGTLALYAPELDALYASADRLAAREDSETSEPGRVSDLQQLANFIQRSLLDVTGWSEDQVSTAESFFAIGLDSLQTITAARRIRRGLDLPSFAPNLIYLNPSVSALAQATLRLIQDDAVTQEAGKEAMLAERDDLLRQFTDMIDSAPPHMIVQSNAATQSQVVVLTGSTGTLGAYILNTLLKDRSVSHIHCLNRKKDSATIQQQKNTFYHLDSTLNPSKVTFWHADLTKPDLGLPTESLQTLQKTATVIIHNAWTVNFNFPLSSFTRDLHTITNLINLTASSPNNPHLFFLSSISSTRSINASYARIGQIAGAARSPGLWNRNEWFPSLVRSSLQVGALPETLGPTLGRVDWVPVDLLAEVLVGLALGDFDGVVSGERRSVGVFHPLNLYPEAWRVVAPIVAEMLSLVSGEKIGFVDLAAWVQRVRLDIENSEGNLEGLLERNPAAKLLKFFEGLVADTGAGLGNVLDTRRTAEFSKKLGDIQGVGGMPRWVQKWVGEWLRPLSD
;
A
#
# COMPACT_ATOMS: atom_id res chain seq x y z
N MET A 1 11.40 -41.47 -28.66
CA MET A 1 11.57 -40.65 -27.44
C MET A 1 12.17 -41.54 -26.35
N SER A 2 13.42 -41.97 -26.49
CA SER A 2 14.07 -42.91 -25.56
C SER A 2 15.46 -42.46 -25.10
N ASP A 3 15.76 -41.15 -25.17
CA ASP A 3 17.12 -40.64 -24.93
C ASP A 3 17.24 -39.84 -23.62
N PHE A 4 16.12 -39.53 -22.94
CA PHE A 4 16.09 -38.73 -21.72
C PHE A 4 15.28 -39.40 -20.61
N GLN A 5 15.84 -39.44 -19.40
CA GLN A 5 15.29 -40.15 -18.25
C GLN A 5 14.52 -39.20 -17.30
N ALA A 6 14.96 -37.95 -17.18
CA ALA A 6 14.31 -36.93 -16.37
C ALA A 6 14.67 -35.51 -16.85
N VAL A 7 13.80 -34.54 -16.55
CA VAL A 7 14.03 -33.12 -16.79
C VAL A 7 13.61 -32.33 -15.55
N VAL A 8 14.44 -31.37 -15.13
CA VAL A 8 14.17 -30.49 -14.01
C VAL A 8 14.36 -29.04 -14.45
N VAL A 9 13.30 -28.25 -14.36
CA VAL A 9 13.37 -26.79 -14.54
C VAL A 9 14.00 -26.18 -13.29
N THR A 10 14.98 -25.29 -13.47
CA THR A 10 15.68 -24.56 -12.40
C THR A 10 15.75 -23.06 -12.71
N GLY A 11 16.41 -22.27 -11.86
CA GLY A 11 16.54 -20.81 -12.05
C GLY A 11 15.82 -19.93 -11.03
N ALA A 12 15.46 -20.48 -9.87
CA ALA A 12 15.05 -19.71 -8.71
C ALA A 12 16.07 -18.61 -8.41
N GLN A 13 15.62 -17.35 -8.26
CA GLN A 13 16.46 -16.16 -8.05
C GLN A 13 17.42 -15.78 -9.19
N ARG A 14 17.35 -16.45 -10.34
CA ARG A 14 18.16 -16.16 -11.53
C ARG A 14 17.32 -15.39 -12.55
N PHE A 15 17.99 -14.66 -13.45
CA PHE A 15 17.31 -13.76 -14.41
C PHE A 15 16.44 -14.51 -15.43
N GLN A 16 16.79 -15.76 -15.75
CA GLN A 16 16.05 -16.66 -16.64
C GLN A 16 15.99 -18.09 -16.07
N ALA A 17 14.92 -18.81 -16.43
CA ALA A 17 14.80 -20.24 -16.13
C ALA A 17 15.82 -21.06 -16.93
N SER A 18 16.24 -22.20 -16.36
CA SER A 18 17.15 -23.16 -16.99
C SER A 18 16.63 -24.59 -16.88
N LEU A 19 17.22 -25.52 -17.62
CA LEU A 19 16.90 -26.94 -17.59
C LEU A 19 18.10 -27.76 -17.18
N ILE A 20 17.89 -28.74 -16.31
CA ILE A 20 18.76 -29.90 -16.13
C ILE A 20 18.10 -31.09 -16.80
N ILE A 21 18.81 -31.77 -17.70
CA ILE A 21 18.31 -32.91 -18.45
C ILE A 21 19.20 -34.12 -18.16
N GLU A 22 18.56 -35.21 -17.73
CA GLU A 22 19.19 -36.50 -17.48
C GLU A 22 18.99 -37.41 -18.69
N LEU A 23 20.08 -38.05 -19.14
CA LEU A 23 20.09 -38.92 -20.31
C LEU A 23 19.69 -40.36 -19.95
N SER A 24 19.07 -41.06 -20.90
CA SER A 24 18.76 -42.48 -20.78
C SER A 24 19.95 -43.33 -21.23
N GLY A 25 21.04 -43.34 -20.45
CA GLY A 25 22.25 -44.13 -20.72
C GLY A 25 23.41 -43.76 -19.78
N ASP A 26 24.39 -44.67 -19.65
CA ASP A 26 25.55 -44.50 -18.75
C ASP A 26 26.76 -43.80 -19.43
N GLU A 27 26.60 -43.29 -20.65
CA GLU A 27 27.68 -42.61 -21.39
C GLU A 27 27.50 -41.08 -21.37
N ASP A 28 28.57 -40.36 -21.02
CA ASP A 28 28.59 -38.90 -21.00
C ASP A 28 28.67 -38.31 -22.40
N MET A 29 27.82 -37.31 -22.69
CA MET A 29 27.85 -36.60 -23.98
C MET A 29 29.02 -35.61 -24.08
N GLY A 30 29.75 -35.70 -25.19
CA GLY A 30 30.74 -34.69 -25.59
C GLY A 30 30.10 -33.36 -26.01
N PRO A 31 30.86 -32.25 -26.11
CA PRO A 31 30.31 -30.92 -26.42
C PRO A 31 29.51 -30.82 -27.73
N ARG A 32 29.93 -31.54 -28.79
CA ARG A 32 29.23 -31.57 -30.08
C ARG A 32 27.89 -32.32 -30.01
N GLU A 33 27.86 -33.39 -29.22
CA GLU A 33 26.65 -34.20 -29.00
C GLU A 33 25.64 -33.43 -28.16
N ARG A 34 26.09 -32.68 -27.15
CA ARG A 34 25.24 -31.78 -26.35
C ARG A 34 24.58 -30.72 -27.21
N ALA A 35 25.31 -30.08 -28.12
CA ALA A 35 24.75 -29.10 -29.04
C ALA A 35 23.70 -29.71 -29.98
N ALA A 36 23.96 -30.91 -30.53
CA ALA A 36 23.00 -31.63 -31.34
C ALA A 36 21.74 -32.05 -30.54
N ALA A 37 21.92 -32.44 -29.28
CA ALA A 37 20.82 -32.78 -28.38
C ALA A 37 19.95 -31.56 -28.05
N ILE A 38 20.55 -30.38 -27.83
CA ILE A 38 19.81 -29.12 -27.63
C ILE A 38 18.94 -28.80 -28.83
N GLU A 39 19.49 -28.84 -30.06
CA GLU A 39 18.68 -28.57 -31.26
C GLU A 39 17.55 -29.60 -31.46
N LYS A 40 17.79 -30.85 -31.07
CA LYS A 40 16.77 -31.91 -31.13
C LYS A 40 15.58 -31.64 -30.20
N ILE A 41 15.82 -31.10 -28.99
CA ILE A 41 14.75 -30.79 -28.01
C ILE A 41 14.19 -29.38 -28.15
N TRP A 42 14.86 -28.50 -28.89
CA TRP A 42 14.52 -27.09 -28.97
C TRP A 42 13.07 -26.79 -29.42
N PRO A 43 12.47 -27.51 -30.40
CA PRO A 43 11.08 -27.28 -30.77
C PRO A 43 10.09 -27.43 -29.60
N SER A 44 10.33 -28.39 -28.70
CA SER A 44 9.51 -28.59 -27.50
C SER A 44 9.76 -27.51 -26.44
N VAL A 45 10.99 -27.04 -26.32
CA VAL A 45 11.34 -25.91 -25.45
C VAL A 45 10.69 -24.61 -25.96
N GLU A 46 10.68 -24.36 -27.27
CA GLU A 46 10.00 -23.22 -27.87
C GLU A 46 8.49 -23.26 -27.67
N GLU A 47 7.88 -24.43 -27.82
CA GLU A 47 6.46 -24.61 -27.55
C GLU A 47 6.11 -24.28 -26.09
N ALA A 48 6.90 -24.78 -25.14
CA ALA A 48 6.75 -24.44 -23.73
C ALA A 48 6.99 -22.94 -23.45
N ASN A 49 8.02 -22.34 -24.06
CA ASN A 49 8.33 -20.93 -23.90
C ASN A 49 7.22 -20.00 -24.40
N ARG A 50 6.45 -20.38 -25.44
CA ARG A 50 5.31 -19.59 -25.93
C ARG A 50 4.18 -19.47 -24.90
N ALA A 51 4.01 -20.48 -24.04
CA ALA A 51 2.99 -20.49 -22.99
C ALA A 51 3.46 -19.78 -21.69
N CYS A 52 4.74 -19.37 -21.60
CA CYS A 52 5.34 -18.82 -20.39
C CYS A 52 5.62 -17.30 -20.49
N PRO A 53 5.53 -16.54 -19.38
CA PRO A 53 5.99 -15.15 -19.27
C PRO A 53 7.48 -15.02 -19.63
N ALA A 54 7.91 -13.83 -20.07
CA ALA A 54 9.26 -13.60 -20.61
C ALA A 54 10.40 -14.06 -19.67
N HIS A 55 10.26 -13.90 -18.35
CA HIS A 55 11.27 -14.30 -17.35
C HIS A 55 11.35 -15.83 -17.09
N ALA A 56 10.33 -16.59 -17.52
CA ALA A 56 10.25 -18.03 -17.34
C ALA A 56 10.61 -18.81 -18.62
N ARG A 57 11.05 -18.11 -19.68
CA ARG A 57 11.48 -18.73 -20.93
C ARG A 57 12.91 -19.25 -20.81
N ILE A 58 13.16 -20.44 -21.32
CA ILE A 58 14.47 -21.10 -21.31
C ILE A 58 15.21 -20.81 -22.61
N ALA A 59 16.43 -20.28 -22.51
CA ALA A 59 17.33 -20.10 -23.64
C ALA A 59 18.21 -21.34 -23.88
N ARG A 60 18.75 -21.52 -25.10
CA ARG A 60 19.68 -22.62 -25.43
C ARG A 60 20.91 -22.65 -24.51
N THR A 61 21.38 -21.47 -24.12
CA THR A 61 22.51 -21.25 -23.20
C THR A 61 22.21 -21.67 -21.76
N HIS A 62 20.95 -21.96 -21.44
CA HIS A 62 20.45 -22.28 -20.10
C HIS A 62 20.02 -23.75 -19.99
N ILE A 63 20.65 -24.64 -20.76
CA ILE A 63 20.39 -26.09 -20.72
C ILE A 63 21.66 -26.81 -20.28
N LEU A 64 21.54 -27.55 -19.18
CA LEU A 64 22.57 -28.38 -18.58
C LEU A 64 22.19 -29.85 -18.75
N PHE A 65 23.16 -30.70 -19.12
CA PHE A 65 23.02 -32.15 -19.10
C PHE A 65 23.77 -32.74 -17.91
N THR A 66 23.18 -33.75 -17.27
CA THR A 66 23.84 -34.50 -16.19
C THR A 66 24.98 -35.36 -16.75
N THR A 67 25.81 -35.89 -15.85
CA THR A 67 26.81 -36.91 -16.16
C THR A 67 26.46 -38.22 -15.45
N SER A 68 26.99 -39.33 -15.95
CA SER A 68 26.77 -40.68 -15.46
C SER A 68 27.19 -40.86 -13.98
N ASP A 69 28.25 -40.17 -13.56
CA ASP A 69 28.76 -40.18 -12.18
C ASP A 69 27.97 -39.27 -11.22
N LYS A 70 27.16 -38.37 -11.78
CA LYS A 70 26.35 -37.41 -11.04
C LYS A 70 24.94 -37.37 -11.65
N PRO A 71 24.07 -38.37 -11.39
CA PRO A 71 22.68 -38.41 -11.86
C PRO A 71 21.73 -37.60 -10.97
N ILE A 72 20.47 -37.43 -11.40
CA ILE A 72 19.47 -36.69 -10.61
C ILE A 72 19.07 -37.51 -9.38
N PRO A 73 19.20 -36.97 -8.15
CA PRO A 73 18.84 -37.68 -6.94
C PRO A 73 17.35 -37.96 -6.89
N ARG A 74 16.99 -39.20 -6.52
CA ARG A 74 15.60 -39.69 -6.39
C ARG A 74 15.37 -40.22 -4.98
N ALA A 75 14.17 -40.00 -4.44
CA ALA A 75 13.75 -40.57 -3.16
C ALA A 75 13.47 -42.08 -3.31
N THR A 76 13.23 -42.77 -2.20
CA THR A 76 12.95 -44.23 -2.16
C THR A 76 11.79 -44.68 -3.06
N LYS A 77 10.89 -43.75 -3.43
CA LYS A 77 9.76 -43.99 -4.35
C LYS A 77 10.05 -43.62 -5.82
N GLY A 78 11.31 -43.34 -6.18
CA GLY A 78 11.72 -42.93 -7.53
C GLY A 78 11.42 -41.48 -7.90
N THR A 79 10.81 -40.70 -7.00
CA THR A 79 10.50 -39.27 -7.23
C THR A 79 11.75 -38.41 -7.15
N ILE A 80 11.92 -37.48 -8.10
CA ILE A 80 13.05 -36.54 -8.15
C ILE A 80 13.10 -35.67 -6.87
N GLN A 81 14.26 -35.62 -6.23
CA GLN A 81 14.52 -34.76 -5.07
C GLN A 81 14.99 -33.37 -5.52
N ARG A 82 14.06 -32.50 -5.96
CA ARG A 82 14.40 -31.19 -6.55
C ARG A 82 15.37 -30.35 -5.70
N ALA A 83 15.12 -30.21 -4.40
CA ALA A 83 16.02 -29.47 -3.51
C ALA A 83 17.42 -30.12 -3.43
N GLY A 84 17.48 -31.45 -3.42
CA GLY A 84 18.74 -32.19 -3.48
C GLY A 84 19.46 -32.04 -4.83
N THR A 85 18.72 -32.04 -5.94
CA THR A 85 19.24 -31.76 -7.28
C THR A 85 19.82 -30.34 -7.35
N LEU A 86 19.10 -29.33 -6.89
CA LEU A 86 19.57 -27.94 -6.89
C LEU A 86 20.83 -27.77 -6.05
N ALA A 87 20.89 -28.38 -4.85
CA ALA A 87 22.09 -28.35 -4.02
C ALA A 87 23.27 -29.08 -4.68
N LEU A 88 23.00 -30.22 -5.33
CA LEU A 88 24.02 -31.04 -5.98
C LEU A 88 24.63 -30.35 -7.21
N TYR A 89 23.82 -29.68 -8.04
CA TYR A 89 24.25 -28.98 -9.25
C TYR A 89 24.44 -27.48 -9.09
N ALA A 90 24.41 -26.94 -7.87
CA ALA A 90 24.60 -25.51 -7.64
C ALA A 90 25.88 -24.97 -8.30
N PRO A 91 27.06 -25.63 -8.24
CA PRO A 91 28.26 -25.14 -8.92
C PRO A 91 28.13 -25.09 -10.44
N GLU A 92 27.53 -26.11 -11.06
CA GLU A 92 27.34 -26.18 -12.51
C GLU A 92 26.28 -25.20 -13.00
N LEU A 93 25.22 -24.99 -12.23
CA LEU A 93 24.23 -23.95 -12.51
C LEU A 93 24.85 -22.56 -12.39
N ASP A 94 25.62 -22.30 -11.33
CA ASP A 94 26.33 -21.03 -11.16
C ASP A 94 27.29 -20.76 -12.33
N ALA A 95 28.00 -21.78 -12.80
CA ALA A 95 28.86 -21.69 -13.98
C ALA A 95 28.07 -21.50 -15.28
N LEU A 96 26.93 -22.19 -15.45
CA LEU A 96 26.02 -22.04 -16.58
C LEU A 96 25.51 -20.61 -16.67
N TYR A 97 24.98 -20.08 -15.56
CA TYR A 97 24.51 -18.69 -15.48
C TYR A 97 25.65 -17.70 -15.67
N ALA A 98 26.82 -17.88 -15.05
CA ALA A 98 27.96 -16.98 -15.27
C ALA A 98 28.50 -17.02 -16.71
N SER A 99 28.32 -18.13 -17.43
CA SER A 99 28.67 -18.25 -18.85
C SER A 99 27.61 -17.64 -19.76
N ALA A 100 26.34 -17.82 -19.44
CA ALA A 100 25.20 -17.24 -20.13
C ALA A 100 25.17 -15.72 -19.93
N ASP A 101 25.47 -15.22 -18.74
CA ASP A 101 25.64 -13.80 -18.44
C ASP A 101 26.86 -13.22 -19.17
N ARG A 102 27.93 -14.01 -19.37
CA ARG A 102 29.08 -13.59 -20.19
C ARG A 102 28.79 -13.59 -21.69
N LEU A 103 27.90 -14.46 -22.16
CA LEU A 103 27.43 -14.52 -23.55
C LEU A 103 26.38 -13.42 -23.81
N ALA A 104 25.46 -13.21 -22.89
CA ALA A 104 24.51 -12.10 -22.87
C ALA A 104 25.25 -10.76 -22.75
N ALA A 105 26.28 -10.64 -21.90
CA ALA A 105 27.14 -9.45 -21.86
C ALA A 105 28.03 -9.29 -23.12
N ARG A 106 28.17 -10.32 -23.96
CA ARG A 106 28.82 -10.22 -25.29
C ARG A 106 27.80 -9.89 -26.38
N GLU A 107 26.54 -10.29 -26.26
CA GLU A 107 25.44 -9.93 -27.17
C GLU A 107 24.88 -8.53 -26.86
N ASP A 108 24.74 -8.16 -25.58
CA ASP A 108 24.44 -6.82 -25.05
C ASP A 108 25.65 -5.87 -25.12
N SER A 109 26.84 -6.36 -25.53
CA SER A 109 28.00 -5.50 -25.80
C SER A 109 27.83 -4.63 -27.05
N GLU A 110 26.70 -4.75 -27.77
CA GLU A 110 26.30 -3.73 -28.75
C GLU A 110 25.56 -2.54 -28.12
N THR A 111 25.17 -2.58 -26.84
CA THR A 111 24.66 -1.40 -26.11
C THR A 111 25.35 -1.22 -24.76
N SER A 112 26.41 -0.41 -24.75
CA SER A 112 27.10 0.03 -23.54
C SER A 112 26.11 0.56 -22.48
N GLU A 113 26.02 -0.11 -21.33
CA GLU A 113 25.40 0.49 -20.14
C GLU A 113 26.13 1.80 -19.81
N PRO A 114 25.41 2.87 -19.46
CA PRO A 114 26.02 4.21 -19.33
C PRO A 114 27.04 4.30 -18.19
N GLY A 115 26.91 3.49 -17.14
CA GLY A 115 27.70 3.63 -15.93
C GLY A 115 27.39 4.96 -15.22
N ARG A 116 28.32 5.44 -14.40
CA ARG A 116 28.13 6.69 -13.64
C ARG A 116 28.21 7.91 -14.57
N VAL A 117 27.05 8.39 -15.04
CA VAL A 117 26.94 9.49 -16.01
C VAL A 117 26.46 10.77 -15.35
N SER A 118 27.18 11.88 -15.56
CA SER A 118 26.82 13.20 -15.02
C SER A 118 26.09 14.10 -16.03
N ASP A 119 25.75 13.58 -17.21
CA ASP A 119 24.98 14.29 -18.22
C ASP A 119 23.47 14.05 -18.04
N LEU A 120 22.70 15.14 -17.91
CA LEU A 120 21.27 15.08 -17.58
C LEU A 120 20.45 14.40 -18.69
N GLN A 121 20.81 14.62 -19.96
CA GLN A 121 20.08 14.05 -21.09
C GLN A 121 20.32 12.55 -21.21
N GLN A 122 21.56 12.09 -20.99
CA GLN A 122 21.89 10.67 -20.94
C GLN A 122 21.20 9.96 -19.77
N LEU A 123 21.13 10.60 -18.60
CA LEU A 123 20.38 10.10 -17.45
C LEU A 123 18.88 9.96 -17.79
N ALA A 124 18.27 11.01 -18.36
CA ALA A 124 16.87 10.99 -18.77
C ALA A 124 16.59 9.86 -19.77
N ASN A 125 17.43 9.71 -20.80
CA ASN A 125 17.28 8.66 -21.80
C ASN A 125 17.41 7.26 -21.19
N PHE A 126 18.36 7.06 -20.27
CA PHE A 126 18.55 5.77 -19.61
C PHE A 126 17.40 5.43 -18.65
N ILE A 127 16.91 6.42 -17.90
CA ILE A 127 15.74 6.27 -17.03
C ILE A 127 14.51 5.92 -17.87
N GLN A 128 14.27 6.63 -18.98
CA GLN A 128 13.16 6.37 -19.88
C GLN A 128 13.20 4.93 -20.43
N ARG A 129 14.34 4.49 -20.97
CA ARG A 129 14.53 3.10 -21.44
C ARG A 129 14.28 2.09 -20.33
N SER A 130 14.84 2.34 -19.14
CA SER A 130 14.65 1.47 -17.97
C SER A 130 13.18 1.31 -17.58
N LEU A 131 12.37 2.36 -17.74
CA LEU A 131 10.93 2.31 -17.49
C LEU A 131 10.21 1.54 -18.59
N LEU A 132 10.48 1.83 -19.87
CA LEU A 132 9.88 1.14 -21.01
C LEU A 132 10.10 -0.38 -20.95
N ASP A 133 11.31 -0.80 -20.60
CA ASP A 133 11.66 -2.22 -20.50
C ASP A 133 10.95 -2.94 -19.35
N VAL A 134 10.59 -2.21 -18.30
CA VAL A 134 9.90 -2.77 -17.11
C VAL A 134 8.39 -2.79 -17.29
N THR A 135 7.84 -1.79 -17.97
CA THR A 135 6.38 -1.59 -18.05
C THR A 135 5.78 -2.03 -19.39
N GLY A 136 6.59 -2.10 -20.46
CA GLY A 136 6.11 -2.32 -21.82
C GLY A 136 5.34 -1.14 -22.42
N TRP A 137 5.49 0.06 -21.86
CA TRP A 137 4.85 1.28 -22.38
C TRP A 137 5.49 1.79 -23.67
N SER A 138 4.83 2.72 -24.35
CA SER A 138 5.43 3.45 -25.48
C SER A 138 6.24 4.68 -25.02
N GLU A 139 7.19 5.11 -25.86
CA GLU A 139 8.01 6.30 -25.58
C GLU A 139 7.17 7.55 -25.35
N ASP A 140 6.10 7.74 -26.14
CA ASP A 140 5.19 8.89 -26.02
C ASP A 140 4.48 8.91 -24.67
N GLN A 141 4.05 7.74 -24.16
CA GLN A 141 3.40 7.64 -22.86
C GLN A 141 4.32 8.09 -21.72
N VAL A 142 5.60 7.72 -21.78
CA VAL A 142 6.57 8.00 -20.70
C VAL A 142 7.10 9.42 -20.76
N SER A 143 7.36 9.93 -21.96
CA SER A 143 7.94 11.27 -22.17
C SER A 143 6.95 12.40 -21.89
N THR A 144 5.67 12.20 -22.19
CA THR A 144 4.60 13.19 -21.96
C THR A 144 3.92 13.06 -20.60
N ALA A 145 4.25 12.02 -19.82
CA ALA A 145 3.66 11.81 -18.51
C ALA A 145 4.10 12.88 -17.52
N GLU A 146 3.11 13.59 -16.97
CA GLU A 146 3.29 14.42 -15.76
C GLU A 146 3.68 13.54 -14.55
N SER A 147 3.19 12.29 -14.53
CA SER A 147 3.48 11.31 -13.49
C SER A 147 3.40 9.88 -14.03
N PHE A 148 4.41 9.04 -13.76
CA PHE A 148 4.42 7.61 -14.09
C PHE A 148 3.24 6.88 -13.43
N PHE A 149 2.81 7.32 -12.24
CA PHE A 149 1.68 6.72 -11.52
C PHE A 149 0.34 7.04 -12.19
N ALA A 150 0.23 8.18 -12.88
CA ALA A 150 -0.98 8.53 -13.64
C ALA A 150 -1.18 7.61 -14.85
N ILE A 151 -0.10 7.08 -15.42
CA ILE A 151 -0.12 6.11 -16.53
C ILE A 151 -0.01 4.65 -16.08
N GLY A 152 -0.08 4.40 -14.76
CA GLY A 152 -0.25 3.06 -14.19
C GLY A 152 1.00 2.40 -13.63
N LEU A 153 2.06 3.15 -13.27
CA LEU A 153 3.22 2.57 -12.59
C LEU A 153 2.79 1.97 -11.25
N ASP A 154 3.04 0.68 -11.03
CA ASP A 154 2.79 0.02 -9.75
C ASP A 154 4.06 -0.11 -8.89
N SER A 155 3.89 -0.62 -7.67
CA SER A 155 4.99 -0.74 -6.70
C SER A 155 6.03 -1.81 -7.10
N LEU A 156 5.61 -2.90 -7.75
CA LEU A 156 6.51 -3.95 -8.22
C LEU A 156 7.35 -3.45 -9.40
N GLN A 157 6.72 -2.76 -10.35
CA GLN A 157 7.38 -2.09 -11.46
C GLN A 157 8.35 -1.02 -10.94
N THR A 158 7.95 -0.23 -9.94
CA THR A 158 8.82 0.78 -9.31
C THR A 158 10.08 0.15 -8.69
N ILE A 159 9.93 -0.97 -7.97
CA ILE A 159 11.06 -1.69 -7.39
C ILE A 159 11.99 -2.24 -8.47
N THR A 160 11.41 -2.75 -9.56
CA THR A 160 12.14 -3.35 -10.68
C THR A 160 12.91 -2.29 -11.47
N ALA A 161 12.27 -1.18 -11.81
CA ALA A 161 12.89 -0.02 -12.46
C ALA A 161 14.01 0.57 -11.60
N ALA A 162 13.79 0.74 -10.29
CA ALA A 162 14.82 1.24 -9.39
C ALA A 162 16.05 0.34 -9.32
N ARG A 163 15.86 -1.00 -9.38
CA ARG A 163 16.98 -1.95 -9.42
C ARG A 163 17.77 -1.85 -10.72
N ARG A 164 17.08 -1.69 -11.85
CA ARG A 164 17.70 -1.52 -13.17
C ARG A 164 18.51 -0.21 -13.23
N ILE A 165 17.91 0.89 -12.80
CA ILE A 165 18.56 2.21 -12.76
C ILE A 165 19.79 2.18 -11.83
N ARG A 166 19.64 1.59 -10.64
CA ARG A 166 20.75 1.39 -9.70
C ARG A 166 21.94 0.66 -10.31
N ARG A 167 21.68 -0.42 -11.05
CA ARG A 167 22.73 -1.25 -11.68
C ARG A 167 23.39 -0.51 -12.84
N GLY A 168 22.61 -0.04 -13.79
CA GLY A 168 23.17 0.57 -15.01
C GLY A 168 23.82 1.94 -14.79
N LEU A 169 23.58 2.61 -13.66
CA LEU A 169 24.27 3.85 -13.27
C LEU A 169 25.37 3.67 -12.21
N ASP A 170 25.56 2.45 -11.69
CA ASP A 170 26.45 2.18 -10.54
C ASP A 170 26.17 3.08 -9.32
N LEU A 171 24.88 3.20 -8.96
CA LEU A 171 24.42 4.08 -7.87
C LEU A 171 23.76 3.28 -6.75
N PRO A 172 24.54 2.69 -5.81
CA PRO A 172 23.99 1.86 -4.74
C PRO A 172 22.99 2.60 -3.83
N SER A 173 23.14 3.93 -3.71
CA SER A 173 22.23 4.83 -2.99
C SER A 173 20.88 5.05 -3.68
N PHE A 174 20.74 4.66 -4.95
CA PHE A 174 19.49 4.83 -5.70
C PHE A 174 18.39 3.92 -5.13
N ALA A 175 17.45 4.51 -4.40
CA ALA A 175 16.33 3.83 -3.76
C ALA A 175 15.03 4.00 -4.56
N PRO A 176 14.08 3.04 -4.50
CA PRO A 176 12.76 3.18 -5.13
C PRO A 176 12.01 4.45 -4.73
N ASN A 177 12.24 4.97 -3.52
CA ASN A 177 11.71 6.24 -3.05
C ASN A 177 11.98 7.40 -4.02
N LEU A 178 13.14 7.42 -4.68
CA LEU A 178 13.47 8.49 -5.64
C LEU A 178 12.48 8.56 -6.81
N ILE A 179 11.94 7.42 -7.25
CA ILE A 179 10.94 7.35 -8.32
C ILE A 179 9.59 7.88 -7.81
N TYR A 180 9.21 7.57 -6.57
CA TYR A 180 7.99 8.11 -5.96
C TYR A 180 8.05 9.63 -5.81
N LEU A 181 9.19 10.16 -5.36
CA LEU A 181 9.41 11.59 -5.16
C LEU A 181 9.60 12.36 -6.47
N ASN A 182 10.01 11.69 -7.54
CA ASN A 182 10.29 12.31 -8.83
C ASN A 182 9.61 11.51 -9.95
N PRO A 183 8.28 11.56 -10.06
CA PRO A 183 7.50 10.64 -10.88
C PRO A 183 7.50 10.99 -12.38
N SER A 184 8.46 11.76 -12.88
CA SER A 184 8.61 12.07 -14.30
C SER A 184 10.06 11.88 -14.73
N VAL A 185 10.31 11.66 -16.03
CA VAL A 185 11.67 11.40 -16.53
C VAL A 185 12.59 12.57 -16.19
N SER A 186 12.11 13.80 -16.40
CA SER A 186 12.88 15.01 -16.15
C SER A 186 13.20 15.19 -14.65
N ALA A 187 12.20 15.04 -13.77
CA ALA A 187 12.40 15.16 -12.33
C ALA A 187 13.34 14.08 -11.81
N LEU A 188 13.17 12.82 -12.26
CA LEU A 188 13.98 11.70 -11.82
C LEU A 188 15.42 11.84 -12.30
N ALA A 189 15.66 12.29 -13.53
CA ALA A 189 17.00 12.55 -14.04
C ALA A 189 17.71 13.64 -13.22
N GLN A 190 17.02 14.72 -12.86
CA GLN A 190 17.59 15.78 -12.01
C GLN A 190 17.89 15.29 -10.59
N ALA A 191 17.00 14.50 -9.98
CA ALA A 191 17.24 13.91 -8.67
C ALA A 191 18.39 12.90 -8.69
N THR A 192 18.49 12.11 -9.76
CA THR A 192 19.60 11.17 -9.97
C THR A 192 20.92 11.91 -10.15
N LEU A 193 20.93 13.00 -10.92
CA LEU A 193 22.11 13.84 -11.08
C LEU A 193 22.57 14.43 -9.74
N ARG A 194 21.64 14.94 -8.93
CA ARG A 194 21.93 15.40 -7.56
C ARG A 194 22.51 14.29 -6.68
N LEU A 195 22.00 13.07 -6.80
CA LEU A 195 22.51 11.90 -6.08
C LEU A 195 23.91 11.49 -6.54
N ILE A 196 24.23 11.66 -7.83
CA ILE A 196 25.56 11.38 -8.39
C ILE A 196 26.58 12.41 -7.92
N GLN A 197 26.16 13.67 -7.86
CA GLN A 197 27.03 14.83 -7.59
C GLN A 197 27.48 14.96 -6.13
N ASP A 198 26.87 14.23 -5.19
CA ASP A 198 26.95 14.64 -3.79
C ASP A 198 27.22 13.51 -2.78
N ASP A 199 28.43 13.56 -2.22
CA ASP A 199 28.78 13.12 -0.86
C ASP A 199 28.51 14.31 0.10
N ALA A 200 27.63 14.12 1.08
CA ALA A 200 27.43 14.93 2.31
C ALA A 200 26.87 16.38 2.26
N VAL A 201 26.70 17.07 1.13
CA VAL A 201 26.25 18.50 1.08
C VAL A 201 24.74 18.68 0.79
N THR A 202 24.01 17.63 0.39
CA THR A 202 22.66 17.70 -0.20
C THR A 202 21.50 17.41 0.75
N GLN A 203 21.74 16.89 1.95
CA GLN A 203 20.62 16.66 2.88
C GLN A 203 20.00 17.99 3.37
N GLU A 204 20.81 19.02 3.57
CA GLU A 204 20.34 20.35 3.97
C GLU A 204 19.65 21.07 2.81
N ALA A 205 20.26 21.10 1.63
CA ALA A 205 19.64 21.71 0.43
C ALA A 205 18.34 20.99 0.00
N GLY A 206 18.29 19.66 0.11
CA GLY A 206 17.08 18.87 -0.15
C GLY A 206 15.97 19.14 0.87
N LYS A 207 16.32 19.31 2.14
CA LYS A 207 15.38 19.70 3.21
C LYS A 207 14.87 21.12 3.02
N GLU A 208 15.72 22.07 2.61
CA GLU A 208 15.32 23.44 2.29
C GLU A 208 14.35 23.50 1.11
N ALA A 209 14.62 22.75 0.04
CA ALA A 209 13.70 22.67 -1.11
C ALA A 209 12.33 22.10 -0.72
N MET A 210 12.30 21.07 0.14
CA MET A 210 11.05 20.48 0.65
C MET A 210 10.27 21.47 1.54
N LEU A 211 10.96 22.29 2.34
CA LEU A 211 10.33 23.34 3.15
C LEU A 211 9.78 24.47 2.27
N ALA A 212 10.50 24.86 1.22
CA ALA A 212 10.04 25.86 0.26
C ALA A 212 8.78 25.39 -0.49
N GLU A 213 8.76 24.14 -0.97
CA GLU A 213 7.59 23.54 -1.61
C GLU A 213 6.36 23.55 -0.68
N ARG A 214 6.54 23.19 0.59
CA ARG A 214 5.48 23.27 1.61
C ARG A 214 4.93 24.69 1.73
N ASP A 215 5.82 25.68 1.84
CA ASP A 215 5.43 27.07 2.07
C ASP A 215 4.73 27.68 0.85
N ASP A 216 5.14 27.31 -0.37
CA ASP A 216 4.50 27.73 -1.60
C ASP A 216 3.10 27.14 -1.77
N LEU A 217 2.93 25.84 -1.53
CA LEU A 217 1.61 25.20 -1.55
C LEU A 217 0.69 25.78 -0.47
N LEU A 218 1.21 25.99 0.74
CA LEU A 218 0.43 26.60 1.82
C LEU A 218 -0.06 28.00 1.42
N ARG A 219 0.82 28.83 0.84
CA ARG A 219 0.47 30.17 0.35
C ARG A 219 -0.61 30.10 -0.72
N GLN A 220 -0.40 29.28 -1.75
CA GLN A 220 -1.34 29.11 -2.87
C GLN A 220 -2.76 28.75 -2.41
N PHE A 221 -2.89 27.76 -1.53
CA PHE A 221 -4.21 27.32 -1.06
C PHE A 221 -4.82 28.28 -0.04
N THR A 222 -4.00 28.99 0.74
CA THR A 222 -4.47 30.07 1.63
C THR A 222 -5.08 31.21 0.81
N ASP A 223 -4.38 31.66 -0.24
CA ASP A 223 -4.86 32.72 -1.13
C ASP A 223 -6.17 32.34 -1.85
N MET A 224 -6.31 31.06 -2.22
CA MET A 224 -7.54 30.54 -2.84
C MET A 224 -8.73 30.58 -1.88
N ILE A 225 -8.51 30.24 -0.60
CA ILE A 225 -9.54 30.34 0.44
C ILE A 225 -9.89 31.81 0.70
N ASP A 226 -8.89 32.69 0.74
CA ASP A 226 -9.06 34.12 1.00
C ASP A 226 -9.77 34.89 -0.12
N SER A 227 -9.66 34.40 -1.35
CA SER A 227 -10.30 35.00 -2.52
C SER A 227 -11.78 34.63 -2.68
N ALA A 228 -12.30 33.67 -1.90
CA ALA A 228 -13.69 33.25 -1.99
C ALA A 228 -14.62 34.36 -1.45
N PRO A 229 -15.70 34.74 -2.16
CA PRO A 229 -16.58 35.82 -1.73
C PRO A 229 -17.24 35.48 -0.38
N PRO A 230 -17.09 36.33 0.65
CA PRO A 230 -17.76 36.11 1.93
C PRO A 230 -19.26 36.35 1.74
N HIS A 231 -20.06 35.30 1.82
CA HIS A 231 -21.51 35.48 1.94
C HIS A 231 -21.88 35.74 3.40
N MET A 232 -22.80 36.69 3.62
CA MET A 232 -23.35 36.97 4.95
C MET A 232 -23.93 35.68 5.54
N ILE A 233 -23.35 35.23 6.66
CA ILE A 233 -23.94 34.19 7.50
C ILE A 233 -25.30 34.72 7.96
N VAL A 234 -26.37 34.20 7.37
CA VAL A 234 -27.70 34.40 7.94
C VAL A 234 -27.73 33.51 9.18
N GLN A 235 -27.76 34.12 10.37
CA GLN A 235 -27.94 33.37 11.61
C GLN A 235 -29.26 32.59 11.50
N SER A 236 -29.18 31.31 11.16
CA SER A 236 -30.31 30.40 11.29
C SER A 236 -30.46 30.08 12.77
N ASN A 237 -31.68 30.24 13.29
CA ASN A 237 -32.01 29.83 14.65
C ASN A 237 -31.85 28.31 14.75
N ALA A 238 -30.70 27.85 15.25
CA ALA A 238 -30.25 26.46 15.32
C ALA A 238 -31.01 25.58 16.34
N ALA A 239 -32.20 26.00 16.77
CA ALA A 239 -33.03 25.19 17.64
C ALA A 239 -33.96 24.35 16.75
N THR A 240 -33.65 23.05 16.61
CA THR A 240 -34.50 21.97 16.08
C THR A 240 -34.56 21.73 14.57
N GLN A 241 -33.42 21.64 13.86
CA GLN A 241 -33.41 21.04 12.51
C GLN A 241 -32.72 19.67 12.48
N SER A 242 -33.37 18.71 11.82
CA SER A 242 -32.80 17.40 11.51
C SER A 242 -31.59 17.56 10.59
N GLN A 243 -30.52 16.82 10.87
CA GLN A 243 -29.22 16.95 10.22
C GLN A 243 -29.23 16.46 8.76
N VAL A 244 -28.69 17.26 7.84
CA VAL A 244 -28.45 16.85 6.45
C VAL A 244 -26.94 16.75 6.26
N VAL A 245 -26.46 15.53 6.02
CA VAL A 245 -25.03 15.22 6.03
C VAL A 245 -24.51 15.09 4.60
N VAL A 246 -23.43 15.81 4.29
CA VAL A 246 -22.62 15.55 3.08
C VAL A 246 -21.47 14.65 3.48
N LEU A 247 -21.37 13.46 2.88
CA LEU A 247 -20.30 12.50 3.15
C LEU A 247 -19.45 12.29 1.90
N THR A 248 -18.14 12.56 1.99
CA THR A 248 -17.20 12.15 0.94
C THR A 248 -16.58 10.79 1.26
N GLY A 249 -16.28 10.00 0.24
CA GLY A 249 -15.53 8.75 0.43
C GLY A 249 -16.33 7.62 1.09
N SER A 250 -17.66 7.65 0.97
CA SER A 250 -18.56 6.59 1.46
C SER A 250 -18.18 5.17 1.01
N THR A 251 -17.62 5.04 -0.20
CA THR A 251 -17.23 3.75 -0.79
C THR A 251 -15.88 3.21 -0.30
N GLY A 252 -15.14 3.98 0.50
CA GLY A 252 -13.93 3.53 1.18
C GLY A 252 -14.25 2.61 2.37
N THR A 253 -13.22 1.96 2.95
CA THR A 253 -13.41 1.05 4.08
C THR A 253 -14.08 1.74 5.27
N LEU A 254 -13.47 2.78 5.84
CA LEU A 254 -14.06 3.54 6.95
C LEU A 254 -15.38 4.22 6.54
N GLY A 255 -15.45 4.76 5.32
CA GLY A 255 -16.62 5.46 4.80
C GLY A 255 -17.90 4.60 4.79
N ALA A 256 -17.78 3.29 4.52
CA ALA A 256 -18.92 2.39 4.53
C ALA A 256 -19.51 2.23 5.94
N TYR A 257 -18.66 2.16 6.98
CA TYR A 257 -19.10 2.10 8.37
C TYR A 257 -19.68 3.43 8.84
N ILE A 258 -19.10 4.57 8.41
CA ILE A 258 -19.66 5.90 8.68
C ILE A 258 -21.06 6.02 8.09
N LEU A 259 -21.24 5.67 6.81
CA LEU A 259 -22.56 5.72 6.16
C LEU A 259 -23.58 4.82 6.86
N ASN A 260 -23.21 3.56 7.16
CA ASN A 260 -24.08 2.63 7.88
C ASN A 260 -24.47 3.15 9.28
N THR A 261 -23.59 3.89 9.94
CA THR A 261 -23.88 4.54 11.23
C THR A 261 -24.85 5.72 11.05
N LEU A 262 -24.61 6.59 10.07
CA LEU A 262 -25.48 7.73 9.75
C LEU A 262 -26.90 7.31 9.35
N LEU A 263 -27.04 6.22 8.59
CA LEU A 263 -28.34 5.68 8.17
C LEU A 263 -29.22 5.28 9.37
N LYS A 264 -28.60 4.81 10.45
CA LYS A 264 -29.27 4.40 11.70
C LYS A 264 -29.53 5.56 12.65
N ASP A 265 -28.91 6.71 12.42
CA ASP A 265 -29.07 7.88 13.27
C ASP A 265 -30.41 8.58 12.97
N ARG A 266 -31.21 8.80 14.02
CA ARG A 266 -32.54 9.42 13.93
C ARG A 266 -32.49 10.94 13.78
N SER A 267 -31.37 11.56 14.19
CA SER A 267 -31.17 13.01 14.04
C SER A 267 -30.92 13.39 12.59
N VAL A 268 -30.38 12.47 11.79
CA VAL A 268 -30.10 12.67 10.36
C VAL A 268 -31.39 12.54 9.54
N SER A 269 -31.74 13.51 8.72
CA SER A 269 -32.88 13.42 7.78
C SER A 269 -32.46 12.89 6.42
N HIS A 270 -31.29 13.29 5.94
CA HIS A 270 -30.79 12.91 4.62
C HIS A 270 -29.26 12.91 4.56
N ILE A 271 -28.71 12.09 3.66
CA ILE A 271 -27.27 11.92 3.46
C ILE A 271 -26.94 12.06 1.96
N HIS A 272 -26.12 13.04 1.61
CA HIS A 272 -25.58 13.23 0.27
C HIS A 272 -24.17 12.64 0.19
N CYS A 273 -24.02 11.50 -0.48
CA CYS A 273 -22.73 10.86 -0.69
C CYS A 273 -22.06 11.36 -1.97
N LEU A 274 -20.99 12.16 -1.85
CA LEU A 274 -20.22 12.67 -2.99
C LEU A 274 -19.05 11.72 -3.30
N ASN A 275 -19.05 11.13 -4.50
CA ASN A 275 -18.07 10.13 -4.89
C ASN A 275 -17.58 10.33 -6.33
N ARG A 276 -16.32 9.97 -6.59
CA ARG A 276 -15.67 10.09 -7.91
C ARG A 276 -16.28 9.19 -8.99
N LYS A 277 -16.81 8.02 -8.61
CA LYS A 277 -17.34 7.03 -9.57
C LYS A 277 -18.85 7.20 -9.78
N LYS A 278 -19.33 6.97 -11.00
CA LYS A 278 -20.76 7.11 -11.35
C LYS A 278 -21.64 6.01 -10.72
N ASP A 279 -21.09 4.82 -10.55
CA ASP A 279 -21.75 3.62 -10.00
C ASP A 279 -21.61 3.49 -8.47
N SER A 280 -21.42 4.61 -7.76
CA SER A 280 -21.09 4.59 -6.34
C SER A 280 -22.15 3.94 -5.45
N ALA A 281 -23.44 4.02 -5.80
CA ALA A 281 -24.50 3.31 -5.08
C ALA A 281 -24.33 1.79 -5.15
N THR A 282 -24.02 1.27 -6.35
CA THR A 282 -23.75 -0.16 -6.57
C THR A 282 -22.50 -0.60 -5.82
N ILE A 283 -21.42 0.18 -5.89
CA ILE A 283 -20.18 -0.08 -5.13
C ILE A 283 -20.48 -0.10 -3.63
N GLN A 284 -21.31 0.84 -3.14
CA GLN A 284 -21.71 0.87 -1.74
C GLN A 284 -22.48 -0.39 -1.34
N GLN A 285 -23.42 -0.87 -2.17
CA GLN A 285 -24.15 -2.11 -1.91
C GLN A 285 -23.19 -3.31 -1.84
N GLN A 286 -22.25 -3.42 -2.78
CA GLN A 286 -21.22 -4.47 -2.76
C GLN A 286 -20.38 -4.41 -1.49
N LYS A 287 -19.97 -3.22 -1.06
CA LYS A 287 -19.23 -3.00 0.19
C LYS A 287 -20.07 -3.37 1.42
N ASN A 288 -21.34 -3.01 1.45
CA ASN A 288 -22.24 -3.36 2.55
C ASN A 288 -22.40 -4.88 2.64
N THR A 289 -22.58 -5.58 1.52
CA THR A 289 -22.60 -7.05 1.51
C THR A 289 -21.28 -7.64 2.01
N PHE A 290 -20.15 -7.16 1.48
CA PHE A 290 -18.82 -7.65 1.87
C PHE A 290 -18.49 -7.44 3.35
N TYR A 291 -18.94 -6.32 3.93
CA TYR A 291 -18.76 -6.01 5.35
C TYR A 291 -19.98 -6.39 6.21
N HIS A 292 -20.95 -7.12 5.66
CA HIS A 292 -22.19 -7.52 6.34
C HIS A 292 -22.91 -6.36 7.06
N LEU A 293 -22.91 -5.19 6.43
CA LEU A 293 -23.64 -3.99 6.85
C LEU A 293 -25.06 -4.00 6.27
N ASP A 294 -25.91 -3.10 6.76
CA ASP A 294 -27.26 -2.95 6.21
C ASP A 294 -27.19 -2.53 4.73
N SER A 295 -27.75 -3.35 3.85
CA SER A 295 -27.75 -3.10 2.41
C SER A 295 -28.91 -2.17 1.97
N THR A 296 -29.78 -1.76 2.89
CA THR A 296 -30.93 -0.90 2.61
C THR A 296 -30.50 0.54 2.37
N LEU A 297 -30.28 0.89 1.11
CA LEU A 297 -30.00 2.27 0.68
C LEU A 297 -31.30 2.97 0.28
N ASN A 298 -32.13 3.34 1.26
CA ASN A 298 -33.39 4.03 1.00
C ASN A 298 -33.15 5.38 0.31
N PRO A 299 -33.62 5.59 -0.94
CA PRO A 299 -33.42 6.85 -1.67
C PRO A 299 -33.99 8.09 -0.96
N SER A 300 -34.96 7.92 -0.05
CA SER A 300 -35.48 9.05 0.75
C SER A 300 -34.50 9.53 1.82
N LYS A 301 -33.54 8.68 2.23
CA LYS A 301 -32.56 8.93 3.29
C LYS A 301 -31.14 9.15 2.75
N VAL A 302 -30.80 8.58 1.59
CA VAL A 302 -29.45 8.70 1.02
C VAL A 302 -29.49 8.89 -0.49
N THR A 303 -28.69 9.84 -0.99
CA THR A 303 -28.47 10.08 -2.42
C THR A 303 -26.98 10.01 -2.75
N PHE A 304 -26.62 9.32 -3.83
CA PHE A 304 -25.25 9.23 -4.33
C PHE A 304 -25.05 10.16 -5.53
N TRP A 305 -24.04 11.00 -5.46
CA TRP A 305 -23.69 11.95 -6.51
C TRP A 305 -22.34 11.57 -7.13
N HIS A 306 -22.29 11.62 -8.47
CA HIS A 306 -21.03 11.64 -9.19
C HIS A 306 -20.45 13.06 -9.10
N ALA A 307 -19.33 13.20 -8.38
CA ALA A 307 -18.72 14.48 -8.07
C ALA A 307 -17.23 14.46 -8.40
N ASP A 308 -16.71 15.58 -8.92
CA ASP A 308 -15.28 15.84 -9.04
C ASP A 308 -14.94 17.01 -8.11
N LEU A 309 -14.59 16.67 -6.87
CA LEU A 309 -14.41 17.64 -5.78
C LEU A 309 -13.25 18.62 -6.00
N THR A 310 -12.42 18.38 -7.02
CA THR A 310 -11.35 19.32 -7.41
C THR A 310 -11.88 20.53 -8.15
N LYS A 311 -13.12 20.47 -8.66
CA LYS A 311 -13.77 21.59 -9.34
C LYS A 311 -14.48 22.49 -8.33
N PRO A 312 -14.51 23.82 -8.55
CA PRO A 312 -15.20 24.76 -7.66
C PRO A 312 -16.69 24.45 -7.45
N ASP A 313 -17.36 23.90 -8.46
CA ASP A 313 -18.77 23.45 -8.42
C ASP A 313 -18.93 22.00 -7.94
N LEU A 314 -17.84 21.39 -7.46
CA LEU A 314 -17.74 19.99 -7.05
C LEU A 314 -18.03 18.99 -8.18
N GLY A 315 -18.04 19.45 -9.43
CA GLY A 315 -18.45 18.67 -10.60
C GLY A 315 -19.93 18.27 -10.58
N LEU A 316 -20.77 19.01 -9.84
CA LEU A 316 -22.20 18.74 -9.70
C LEU A 316 -23.04 19.61 -10.63
N PRO A 317 -24.25 19.15 -11.03
CA PRO A 317 -25.24 20.03 -11.65
C PRO A 317 -25.62 21.19 -10.73
N THR A 318 -25.89 22.35 -11.31
CA THR A 318 -26.22 23.59 -10.57
C THR A 318 -27.33 23.39 -9.53
N GLU A 319 -28.40 22.67 -9.88
CA GLU A 319 -29.52 22.40 -8.97
C GLU A 319 -29.10 21.55 -7.78
N SER A 320 -28.23 20.56 -8.00
CA SER A 320 -27.70 19.69 -6.95
C SER A 320 -26.78 20.47 -6.02
N LEU A 321 -25.88 21.31 -6.56
CA LEU A 321 -25.02 22.18 -5.76
C LEU A 321 -25.84 23.15 -4.90
N GLN A 322 -26.86 23.79 -5.48
CA GLN A 322 -27.77 24.66 -4.74
C GLN A 322 -28.53 23.92 -3.64
N THR A 323 -28.91 22.66 -3.89
CA THR A 323 -29.54 21.81 -2.87
C THR A 323 -28.59 21.59 -1.70
N LEU A 324 -27.33 21.23 -1.96
CA LEU A 324 -26.32 21.07 -0.91
C LEU A 324 -26.12 22.36 -0.12
N GLN A 325 -25.94 23.49 -0.81
CA GLN A 325 -25.74 24.80 -0.18
C GLN A 325 -26.88 25.19 0.77
N LYS A 326 -28.13 24.90 0.38
CA LYS A 326 -29.33 25.27 1.15
C LYS A 326 -29.65 24.33 2.29
N THR A 327 -29.25 23.07 2.21
CA THR A 327 -29.74 22.01 3.12
C THR A 327 -28.67 21.44 4.02
N ALA A 328 -27.41 21.37 3.59
CA ALA A 328 -26.34 20.76 4.37
C ALA A 328 -26.18 21.43 5.73
N THR A 329 -26.06 20.62 6.77
CA THR A 329 -25.77 21.06 8.15
C THR A 329 -24.41 20.56 8.63
N VAL A 330 -23.95 19.42 8.10
CA VAL A 330 -22.63 18.83 8.41
C VAL A 330 -21.99 18.28 7.14
N ILE A 331 -20.69 18.51 6.97
CA ILE A 331 -19.87 17.91 5.91
C ILE A 331 -18.84 17.00 6.59
N ILE A 332 -18.91 15.70 6.37
CA ILE A 332 -17.91 14.73 6.80
C ILE A 332 -16.98 14.44 5.61
N HIS A 333 -15.77 14.98 5.68
CA HIS A 333 -14.73 14.75 4.67
C HIS A 333 -13.83 13.58 5.08
N ASN A 334 -14.08 12.40 4.49
CA ASN A 334 -13.30 11.17 4.71
C ASN A 334 -12.47 10.76 3.48
N ALA A 335 -12.80 11.28 2.28
CA ALA A 335 -12.07 10.96 1.06
C ALA A 335 -10.70 11.67 1.01
N TRP A 336 -9.63 10.92 1.28
CA TRP A 336 -8.24 11.38 1.10
C TRP A 336 -7.39 10.29 0.45
N THR A 337 -6.44 10.67 -0.40
CA THR A 337 -5.43 9.74 -0.95
C THR A 337 -4.41 9.38 0.14
N VAL A 338 -4.44 8.15 0.67
CA VAL A 338 -3.49 7.73 1.71
C VAL A 338 -2.28 7.03 1.07
N ASN A 339 -1.20 7.77 0.86
CA ASN A 339 0.08 7.21 0.42
C ASN A 339 1.27 7.96 1.04
N PHE A 340 1.90 7.38 2.05
CA PHE A 340 3.01 8.00 2.78
C PHE A 340 4.31 8.12 1.98
N ASN A 341 4.40 7.51 0.80
CA ASN A 341 5.57 7.59 -0.06
C ASN A 341 5.47 8.74 -1.08
N PHE A 342 4.33 9.40 -1.18
CA PHE A 342 4.14 10.49 -2.14
C PHE A 342 4.70 11.82 -1.61
N PRO A 343 5.34 12.64 -2.46
CA PRO A 343 5.74 14.00 -2.11
C PRO A 343 4.50 14.89 -1.91
N LEU A 344 4.68 16.01 -1.21
CA LEU A 344 3.57 16.92 -0.85
C LEU A 344 2.79 17.41 -2.08
N SER A 345 3.47 17.80 -3.15
CA SER A 345 2.86 18.21 -4.43
C SER A 345 1.92 17.17 -5.04
N SER A 346 2.10 15.88 -4.77
CA SER A 346 1.18 14.84 -5.26
C SER A 346 -0.22 14.94 -4.64
N PHE A 347 -0.37 15.64 -3.50
CA PHE A 347 -1.65 15.86 -2.83
C PHE A 347 -2.34 17.16 -3.25
N THR A 348 -1.83 17.88 -4.25
CA THR A 348 -2.45 19.12 -4.78
C THR A 348 -3.93 18.91 -5.12
N ARG A 349 -4.29 17.73 -5.65
CA ARG A 349 -5.67 17.35 -5.94
C ARG A 349 -6.55 17.26 -4.68
N ASP A 350 -6.03 16.65 -3.63
CA ASP A 350 -6.71 16.53 -2.34
C ASP A 350 -6.80 17.91 -1.64
N LEU A 351 -5.79 18.77 -1.81
CA LEU A 351 -5.79 20.15 -1.31
C LEU A 351 -6.86 21.04 -2.01
N HIS A 352 -7.05 20.88 -3.32
CA HIS A 352 -8.19 21.51 -4.01
C HIS A 352 -9.53 21.02 -3.47
N THR A 353 -9.63 19.72 -3.20
CA THR A 353 -10.86 19.12 -2.67
C THR A 353 -11.27 19.75 -1.34
N ILE A 354 -10.35 19.82 -0.36
CA ILE A 354 -10.67 20.43 0.94
C ILE A 354 -10.96 21.93 0.79
N THR A 355 -10.25 22.63 -0.09
CA THR A 355 -10.49 24.07 -0.36
C THR A 355 -11.89 24.31 -0.92
N ASN A 356 -12.34 23.50 -1.88
CA ASN A 356 -13.68 23.62 -2.44
C ASN A 356 -14.77 23.27 -1.41
N LEU A 357 -14.51 22.33 -0.50
CA LEU A 357 -15.44 22.02 0.60
C LEU A 357 -15.51 23.16 1.62
N ILE A 358 -14.39 23.82 1.93
CA ILE A 358 -14.38 25.04 2.74
C ILE A 358 -15.20 26.14 2.05
N ASN A 359 -15.06 26.32 0.74
CA ASN A 359 -15.85 27.27 -0.03
C ASN A 359 -17.35 26.91 -0.04
N LEU A 360 -17.70 25.62 -0.06
CA LEU A 360 -19.08 25.18 0.13
C LEU A 360 -19.61 25.58 1.51
N THR A 361 -18.83 25.43 2.59
CA THR A 361 -19.26 25.87 3.93
C THR A 361 -19.52 27.37 3.98
N ALA A 362 -18.60 28.17 3.42
CA ALA A 362 -18.66 29.62 3.46
C ALA A 362 -19.78 30.20 2.57
N SER A 363 -20.14 29.49 1.49
CA SER A 363 -21.22 29.89 0.57
C SER A 363 -22.60 29.38 0.98
N SER A 364 -22.70 28.51 1.99
CA SER A 364 -23.96 27.93 2.44
C SER A 364 -24.62 28.77 3.53
N PRO A 365 -25.92 29.15 3.41
CA PRO A 365 -26.61 29.93 4.43
C PRO A 365 -26.63 29.27 5.82
N ASN A 366 -26.63 27.94 5.88
CA ASN A 366 -26.63 27.19 7.14
C ASN A 366 -25.24 27.07 7.78
N ASN A 367 -24.17 27.54 7.12
CA ASN A 367 -22.78 27.43 7.57
C ASN A 367 -22.44 26.03 8.14
N PRO A 368 -22.55 24.97 7.30
CA PRO A 368 -22.46 23.59 7.76
C PRO A 368 -21.13 23.32 8.46
N HIS A 369 -21.17 22.54 9.53
CA HIS A 369 -19.99 22.11 10.27
C HIS A 369 -19.12 21.20 9.40
N LEU A 370 -17.86 21.57 9.17
CA LEU A 370 -16.90 20.75 8.42
C LEU A 370 -16.12 19.83 9.37
N PHE A 371 -16.40 18.53 9.29
CA PHE A 371 -15.70 17.49 10.03
C PHE A 371 -14.68 16.79 9.12
N PHE A 372 -13.39 17.10 9.26
CA PHE A 372 -12.33 16.50 8.45
C PHE A 372 -11.64 15.35 9.19
N LEU A 373 -11.54 14.19 8.54
CA LEU A 373 -10.75 13.07 9.05
C LEU A 373 -9.30 13.22 8.58
N SER A 374 -8.37 13.40 9.51
CA SER A 374 -6.97 13.70 9.24
C SER A 374 -6.03 12.74 9.98
N SER A 375 -4.74 12.79 9.64
CA SER A 375 -3.64 12.27 10.45
C SER A 375 -2.77 13.38 11.08
N ILE A 376 -2.95 14.66 10.69
CA ILE A 376 -2.16 15.81 11.18
C ILE A 376 -2.95 17.16 11.23
N SER A 377 -2.46 18.10 12.04
CA SER A 377 -2.90 19.51 12.24
C SER A 377 -2.73 20.54 11.10
N SER A 378 -3.80 21.16 10.58
CA SER A 378 -3.81 22.58 10.19
C SER A 378 -5.15 23.22 10.58
N THR A 379 -5.17 24.50 11.00
CA THR A 379 -6.39 25.17 11.50
C THR A 379 -6.54 26.58 10.94
N ARG A 380 -7.77 26.99 10.64
CA ARG A 380 -8.20 28.37 10.35
C ARG A 380 -9.58 28.61 10.99
N SER A 381 -9.98 29.87 11.18
CA SER A 381 -11.27 30.29 11.75
C SER A 381 -12.49 29.97 10.86
N ILE A 382 -12.79 28.69 10.70
CA ILE A 382 -14.02 28.13 10.10
C ILE A 382 -14.73 27.26 11.14
N ASN A 383 -16.05 27.08 11.05
CA ASN A 383 -16.76 26.13 11.91
C ASN A 383 -16.41 24.70 11.50
N ALA A 384 -15.28 24.21 12.03
CA ALA A 384 -14.72 22.94 11.64
C ALA A 384 -14.17 22.19 12.84
N SER A 385 -14.15 20.88 12.71
CA SER A 385 -13.35 20.04 13.58
C SER A 385 -12.64 18.93 12.84
N TYR A 386 -11.58 18.45 13.46
CA TYR A 386 -10.62 17.54 12.86
C TYR A 386 -10.47 16.31 13.73
N ALA A 387 -10.63 15.12 13.16
CA ALA A 387 -10.36 13.87 13.86
C ALA A 387 -9.02 13.27 13.39
N ARG A 388 -8.02 13.22 14.29
CA ARG A 388 -6.73 12.55 14.05
C ARG A 388 -6.82 11.07 14.35
N ILE A 389 -6.91 10.27 13.31
CA ILE A 389 -7.12 8.83 13.44
C ILE A 389 -5.76 8.12 13.38
N GLY A 390 -5.54 7.19 14.30
CA GLY A 390 -4.38 6.30 14.32
C GLY A 390 -4.63 5.04 13.49
N GLN A 391 -4.09 3.91 13.94
CA GLN A 391 -4.36 2.63 13.27
C GLN A 391 -5.83 2.22 13.43
N ILE A 392 -6.50 2.01 12.30
CA ILE A 392 -7.85 1.45 12.23
C ILE A 392 -7.71 -0.07 12.17
N ALA A 393 -8.35 -0.78 13.10
CA ALA A 393 -8.40 -2.24 13.12
C ALA A 393 -9.67 -2.78 12.45
N GLY A 394 -9.73 -4.10 12.28
CA GLY A 394 -10.92 -4.79 11.80
C GLY A 394 -12.14 -4.56 12.69
N ALA A 395 -13.34 -4.80 12.16
CA ALA A 395 -14.57 -4.60 12.91
C ALA A 395 -14.61 -5.51 14.15
N ALA A 396 -15.06 -4.96 15.27
CA ALA A 396 -15.20 -5.67 16.54
C ALA A 396 -16.47 -6.52 16.59
N ARG A 397 -17.59 -6.00 16.08
CA ARG A 397 -18.93 -6.58 16.23
C ARG A 397 -19.45 -7.24 14.96
N SER A 398 -19.17 -6.66 13.79
CA SER A 398 -19.62 -7.21 12.51
C SER A 398 -18.54 -8.07 11.84
N PRO A 399 -18.91 -9.08 11.03
CA PRO A 399 -17.96 -9.66 10.10
C PRO A 399 -17.44 -8.55 9.17
N GLY A 400 -16.15 -8.54 8.89
CA GLY A 400 -15.59 -7.45 8.12
C GLY A 400 -14.09 -7.58 7.99
N LEU A 401 -13.65 -8.02 6.81
CA LEU A 401 -12.25 -8.31 6.56
C LEU A 401 -11.41 -7.04 6.62
N TRP A 402 -10.60 -6.91 7.67
CA TRP A 402 -9.49 -5.95 7.68
C TRP A 402 -8.55 -6.33 6.53
N ASN A 403 -8.26 -5.35 5.66
CA ASN A 403 -7.51 -5.52 4.42
C ASN A 403 -6.23 -6.38 4.60
N ARG A 404 -6.25 -7.58 4.01
CA ARG A 404 -5.17 -8.58 4.13
C ARG A 404 -3.80 -8.11 3.61
N ASN A 405 -3.78 -7.03 2.84
CA ASN A 405 -2.56 -6.44 2.27
C ASN A 405 -1.95 -5.34 3.15
N GLU A 406 -2.60 -4.94 4.24
CA GLU A 406 -2.01 -4.01 5.21
C GLU A 406 -0.89 -4.67 6.01
N TRP A 407 -0.06 -3.85 6.66
CA TRP A 407 1.16 -4.31 7.33
C TRP A 407 0.88 -5.36 8.42
N PHE A 408 -0.14 -5.15 9.26
CA PHE A 408 -0.41 -6.05 10.38
C PHE A 408 -1.00 -7.39 9.93
N PRO A 409 -2.05 -7.43 9.09
CA PRO A 409 -2.51 -8.69 8.49
C PRO A 409 -1.40 -9.41 7.71
N SER A 410 -0.54 -8.68 7.00
CA SER A 410 0.60 -9.26 6.28
C SER A 410 1.60 -9.90 7.23
N LEU A 411 1.93 -9.24 8.34
CA LEU A 411 2.80 -9.78 9.39
C LEU A 411 2.22 -11.07 9.97
N VAL A 412 0.94 -11.09 10.33
CA VAL A 412 0.29 -12.27 10.92
C VAL A 412 0.27 -13.44 9.95
N ARG A 413 -0.15 -13.22 8.70
CA ARG A 413 -0.21 -14.27 7.67
C ARG A 413 1.19 -14.80 7.33
N SER A 414 2.17 -13.91 7.15
CA SER A 414 3.56 -14.33 6.91
C SER A 414 4.18 -15.05 8.10
N SER A 415 3.79 -14.73 9.32
CA SER A 415 4.26 -15.43 10.53
C SER A 415 3.84 -16.89 10.56
N LEU A 416 2.69 -17.23 9.94
CA LEU A 416 2.30 -18.62 9.70
C LEU A 416 3.27 -19.32 8.76
N GLN A 417 3.66 -18.66 7.66
CA GLN A 417 4.60 -19.20 6.67
C GLN A 417 6.02 -19.36 7.23
N VAL A 418 6.52 -18.37 7.98
CA VAL A 418 7.90 -18.39 8.52
C VAL A 418 8.02 -19.08 9.88
N GLY A 419 6.91 -19.62 10.40
CA GLY A 419 6.85 -20.41 11.63
C GLY A 419 7.17 -19.65 12.93
N ALA A 420 7.07 -18.32 12.94
CA ALA A 420 7.33 -17.51 14.12
C ALA A 420 6.70 -16.11 14.02
N LEU A 421 6.37 -15.53 15.18
CA LEU A 421 5.99 -14.13 15.33
C LEU A 421 7.16 -13.30 15.89
N PRO A 422 7.26 -12.00 15.58
CA PRO A 422 8.22 -11.14 16.23
C PRO A 422 7.80 -10.82 17.67
N GLU A 423 8.74 -10.89 18.61
CA GLU A 423 8.52 -10.59 20.03
C GLU A 423 8.18 -9.11 20.28
N THR A 424 8.71 -8.22 19.45
CA THR A 424 8.44 -6.78 19.47
C THR A 424 8.09 -6.28 18.06
N LEU A 425 7.39 -5.16 17.97
CA LEU A 425 7.16 -4.44 16.70
C LEU A 425 8.02 -3.16 16.61
N GLY A 426 9.14 -3.15 17.32
CA GLY A 426 9.94 -1.95 17.51
C GLY A 426 9.25 -0.91 18.41
N PRO A 427 9.91 0.24 18.63
CA PRO A 427 9.43 1.29 19.50
C PRO A 427 8.12 1.92 18.99
N THR A 428 8.06 2.27 17.70
CA THR A 428 6.93 3.04 17.14
C THR A 428 5.62 2.25 17.08
N LEU A 429 5.66 0.97 16.67
CA LEU A 429 4.46 0.13 16.52
C LEU A 429 4.19 -0.80 17.71
N GLY A 430 5.08 -0.82 18.70
CA GLY A 430 4.92 -1.64 19.90
C GLY A 430 3.78 -1.20 20.81
N ARG A 431 3.29 0.04 20.66
CA ARG A 431 2.12 0.57 21.36
C ARG A 431 0.86 0.33 20.52
N VAL A 432 0.01 -0.59 20.98
CA VAL A 432 -1.25 -0.97 20.33
C VAL A 432 -2.37 -0.10 20.89
N ASP A 433 -2.70 0.97 20.17
CA ASP A 433 -3.82 1.88 20.46
C ASP A 433 -4.91 1.85 19.39
N TRP A 434 -5.01 0.70 18.71
CA TRP A 434 -5.88 0.54 17.55
C TRP A 434 -7.35 0.63 17.93
N VAL A 435 -8.15 1.16 17.02
CA VAL A 435 -9.60 1.31 17.19
C VAL A 435 -10.32 0.47 16.13
N PRO A 436 -11.21 -0.46 16.51
CA PRO A 436 -12.03 -1.21 15.56
C PRO A 436 -12.86 -0.27 14.67
N VAL A 437 -12.89 -0.51 13.36
CA VAL A 437 -13.49 0.40 12.37
C VAL A 437 -14.98 0.72 12.61
N ASP A 438 -15.75 -0.25 13.11
CA ASP A 438 -17.17 -0.10 13.43
C ASP A 438 -17.39 0.80 14.65
N LEU A 439 -16.59 0.60 15.70
CA LEU A 439 -16.62 1.46 16.89
C LEU A 439 -16.10 2.88 16.57
N LEU A 440 -15.06 2.98 15.76
CA LEU A 440 -14.52 4.26 15.31
C LEU A 440 -15.57 5.05 14.52
N ALA A 441 -16.31 4.41 13.62
CA ALA A 441 -17.38 5.07 12.88
C ALA A 441 -18.46 5.64 13.81
N GLU A 442 -18.84 4.91 14.86
CA GLU A 442 -19.79 5.40 15.86
C GLU A 442 -19.28 6.62 16.65
N VAL A 443 -17.97 6.66 16.94
CA VAL A 443 -17.30 7.80 17.58
C VAL A 443 -17.26 9.00 16.64
N LEU A 444 -16.82 8.81 15.39
CA LEU A 444 -16.68 9.88 14.41
C LEU A 444 -18.02 10.53 14.07
N VAL A 445 -19.08 9.73 13.89
CA VAL A 445 -20.43 10.27 13.66
C VAL A 445 -20.91 11.06 14.88
N GLY A 446 -20.68 10.55 16.09
CA GLY A 446 -21.03 11.27 17.32
C GLY A 446 -20.31 12.62 17.44
N LEU A 447 -19.01 12.66 17.14
CA LEU A 447 -18.21 13.89 17.16
C LEU A 447 -18.60 14.87 16.03
N ALA A 448 -18.97 14.36 14.85
CA ALA A 448 -19.35 15.19 13.70
C ALA A 448 -20.72 15.85 13.87
N LEU A 449 -21.68 15.12 14.47
CA LEU A 449 -23.05 15.58 14.69
C LEU A 449 -23.24 16.29 16.05
N GLY A 450 -22.28 16.18 16.97
CA GLY A 450 -22.35 16.80 18.28
C GLY A 450 -22.12 18.31 18.24
N ASP A 451 -22.72 19.03 19.18
CA ASP A 451 -22.50 20.46 19.35
C ASP A 451 -21.09 20.70 19.90
N PHE A 452 -20.20 21.25 19.06
CA PHE A 452 -18.97 21.88 19.52
C PHE A 452 -19.27 23.36 19.80
N ASP A 453 -19.54 23.69 21.06
CA ASP A 453 -19.83 25.07 21.50
C ASP A 453 -18.58 25.98 21.49
N GLY A 454 -17.42 25.43 21.13
CA GLY A 454 -16.16 26.16 20.98
C GLY A 454 -15.55 26.59 22.31
N VAL A 455 -16.23 26.43 23.44
CA VAL A 455 -15.72 26.89 24.74
C VAL A 455 -14.94 25.77 25.39
N VAL A 456 -13.62 25.93 25.43
CA VAL A 456 -12.71 24.96 26.02
C VAL A 456 -11.93 25.67 27.09
N SER A 457 -12.10 25.26 28.35
CA SER A 457 -11.41 25.86 29.51
C SER A 457 -11.55 27.40 29.57
N GLY A 458 -12.71 27.93 29.15
CA GLY A 458 -13.00 29.37 29.15
C GLY A 458 -12.54 30.13 27.89
N GLU A 459 -11.84 29.50 26.95
CA GLU A 459 -11.45 30.08 25.67
C GLU A 459 -12.37 29.61 24.53
N ARG A 460 -12.88 30.55 23.74
CA ARG A 460 -13.70 30.25 22.56
C ARG A 460 -12.77 29.93 21.38
N ARG A 461 -12.57 28.65 21.07
CA ARG A 461 -11.84 28.19 19.89
C ARG A 461 -12.79 28.07 18.71
N SER A 462 -12.36 28.59 17.57
CA SER A 462 -13.08 28.45 16.30
C SER A 462 -13.06 27.02 15.75
N VAL A 463 -12.12 26.18 16.21
CA VAL A 463 -11.87 24.84 15.67
C VAL A 463 -11.72 23.77 16.77
N GLY A 464 -12.41 22.65 16.58
CA GLY A 464 -12.26 21.44 17.39
C GLY A 464 -11.18 20.50 16.84
N VAL A 465 -10.31 19.95 17.70
CA VAL A 465 -9.38 18.89 17.31
C VAL A 465 -9.59 17.72 18.25
N PHE A 466 -9.88 16.57 17.66
CA PHE A 466 -10.18 15.31 18.32
C PHE A 466 -9.12 14.28 17.93
N HIS A 467 -8.67 13.49 18.89
CA HIS A 467 -7.82 12.33 18.68
C HIS A 467 -8.62 11.09 19.09
N PRO A 468 -9.46 10.50 18.22
CA PRO A 468 -10.21 9.28 18.52
C PRO A 468 -9.30 8.05 18.50
N LEU A 469 -8.34 8.01 19.44
CA LEU A 469 -7.44 6.89 19.68
C LEU A 469 -7.92 6.08 20.89
N ASN A 470 -7.57 4.79 20.92
CA ASN A 470 -7.92 3.94 22.04
C ASN A 470 -7.34 4.49 23.36
N LEU A 471 -8.20 4.66 24.37
CA LEU A 471 -7.84 5.18 25.70
C LEU A 471 -7.06 4.18 26.55
N TYR A 472 -7.06 2.91 26.16
CA TYR A 472 -6.42 1.81 26.86
C TYR A 472 -5.35 1.16 25.96
N PRO A 473 -4.28 1.90 25.60
CA PRO A 473 -3.21 1.36 24.77
C PRO A 473 -2.48 0.24 25.50
N GLU A 474 -2.17 -0.83 24.78
CA GLU A 474 -1.47 -1.99 25.33
C GLU A 474 -0.16 -2.22 24.59
N ALA A 475 0.80 -2.88 25.23
CA ALA A 475 2.02 -3.26 24.55
C ALA A 475 1.76 -4.48 23.65
N TRP A 476 2.46 -4.56 22.51
CA TRP A 476 2.38 -5.70 21.59
C TRP A 476 2.51 -7.05 22.30
N ARG A 477 3.39 -7.17 23.31
CA ARG A 477 3.56 -8.39 24.13
C ARG A 477 2.27 -8.91 24.80
N VAL A 478 1.23 -8.08 24.94
CA VAL A 478 -0.09 -8.48 25.45
C VAL A 478 -0.95 -9.11 24.35
N VAL A 479 -0.83 -8.60 23.12
CA VAL A 479 -1.62 -9.03 21.95
C VAL A 479 -0.96 -10.22 21.24
N ALA A 480 0.36 -10.25 21.16
CA ALA A 480 1.15 -11.25 20.45
C ALA A 480 0.83 -12.70 20.85
N PRO A 481 0.65 -13.04 22.15
CA PRO A 481 0.27 -14.38 22.57
C PRO A 481 -1.07 -14.86 22.00
N ILE A 482 -2.05 -13.96 21.88
CA ILE A 482 -3.37 -14.29 21.32
C ILE A 482 -3.24 -14.62 19.83
N VAL A 483 -2.39 -13.90 19.10
CA VAL A 483 -2.08 -14.19 17.69
C VAL A 483 -1.32 -15.51 17.57
N ALA A 484 -0.29 -15.73 18.40
CA ALA A 484 0.50 -16.96 18.37
C ALA A 484 -0.34 -18.21 18.63
N GLU A 485 -1.26 -18.15 19.59
CA GLU A 485 -2.22 -19.22 19.88
C GLU A 485 -3.08 -19.53 18.65
N MET A 486 -3.67 -18.50 18.01
CA MET A 486 -4.49 -18.68 16.82
C MET A 486 -3.71 -19.25 15.63
N LEU A 487 -2.48 -18.78 15.40
CA LEU A 487 -1.63 -19.33 14.35
C LEU A 487 -1.26 -20.78 14.64
N SER A 488 -0.97 -21.12 15.90
CA SER A 488 -0.63 -22.50 16.30
C SER A 488 -1.81 -23.46 16.13
N LEU A 489 -3.03 -23.01 16.42
CA LEU A 489 -4.25 -23.78 16.21
C LEU A 489 -4.48 -24.08 14.72
N VAL A 490 -4.13 -23.14 13.84
CA VAL A 490 -4.33 -23.30 12.39
C VAL A 490 -3.22 -24.12 11.74
N SER A 491 -1.95 -23.94 12.13
CA SER A 491 -0.84 -24.73 11.58
C SER A 491 -0.77 -26.16 12.13
N GLY A 492 -1.29 -26.39 13.34
CA GLY A 492 -1.04 -27.63 14.10
C GLY A 492 0.37 -27.69 14.71
N GLU A 493 1.17 -26.63 14.57
CA GLU A 493 2.52 -26.51 15.10
C GLU A 493 2.61 -25.32 16.05
N LYS A 494 3.43 -25.43 17.10
CA LYS A 494 3.61 -24.32 18.04
C LYS A 494 4.35 -23.16 17.39
N ILE A 495 3.66 -22.03 17.21
CA ILE A 495 4.26 -20.77 16.75
C ILE A 495 4.93 -20.07 17.95
N GLY A 496 6.25 -19.94 17.86
CA GLY A 496 7.07 -19.26 18.86
C GLY A 496 7.31 -17.77 18.55
N PHE A 497 8.09 -17.13 19.41
CA PHE A 497 8.54 -15.75 19.22
C PHE A 497 10.01 -15.71 18.83
N VAL A 498 10.39 -14.74 18.00
CA VAL A 498 11.77 -14.44 17.61
C VAL A 498 12.01 -12.92 17.65
N ASP A 499 13.28 -12.51 17.67
CA ASP A 499 13.63 -11.11 17.47
C ASP A 499 13.09 -10.57 16.14
N LEU A 500 12.72 -9.28 16.08
CA LEU A 500 12.15 -8.65 14.88
C LEU A 500 13.11 -8.74 13.68
N ALA A 501 14.41 -8.55 13.89
CA ALA A 501 15.40 -8.66 12.82
C ALA A 501 15.49 -10.11 12.30
N ALA A 502 15.43 -11.09 13.22
CA ALA A 502 15.40 -12.50 12.86
C ALA A 502 14.14 -12.87 12.07
N TRP A 503 12.98 -12.34 12.46
CA TRP A 503 11.73 -12.51 11.70
C TRP A 503 11.84 -11.95 10.28
N VAL A 504 12.38 -10.73 10.12
CA VAL A 504 12.63 -10.11 8.81
C VAL A 504 13.58 -10.96 7.96
N GLN A 505 14.64 -11.54 8.55
CA GLN A 505 15.52 -12.45 7.84
C GLN A 505 14.79 -13.71 7.36
N ARG A 506 13.88 -14.29 8.15
CA ARG A 506 13.09 -15.44 7.70
C ARG A 506 12.17 -15.10 6.52
N VAL A 507 11.54 -13.92 6.53
CA VAL A 507 10.75 -13.45 5.39
C VAL A 507 11.62 -13.30 4.15
N ARG A 508 12.83 -12.74 4.29
CA ARG A 508 13.82 -12.64 3.21
C ARG A 508 14.21 -14.02 2.66
N LEU A 509 14.55 -14.96 3.52
CA LEU A 509 14.90 -16.33 3.13
C LEU A 509 13.74 -17.04 2.42
N ASP A 510 12.49 -16.82 2.83
CA ASP A 510 11.32 -17.41 2.15
C ASP A 510 11.08 -16.80 0.76
N ILE A 511 11.33 -15.50 0.57
CA ILE A 511 11.36 -14.87 -0.77
C ILE A 511 12.45 -15.51 -1.62
N GLU A 512 13.63 -15.68 -1.03
CA GLU A 512 14.79 -16.24 -1.69
C GLU A 512 14.54 -17.69 -2.16
N ASN A 513 13.82 -18.47 -1.35
CA ASN A 513 13.49 -19.86 -1.64
C ASN A 513 12.27 -20.05 -2.58
N SER A 514 11.61 -18.99 -3.05
CA SER A 514 10.28 -19.08 -3.66
C SER A 514 10.21 -19.46 -5.16
N GLU A 515 11.31 -19.91 -5.76
CA GLU A 515 11.43 -20.43 -7.14
C GLU A 515 10.67 -19.65 -8.24
N GLY A 516 10.60 -18.31 -8.17
CA GLY A 516 9.96 -17.50 -9.22
C GLY A 516 8.42 -17.55 -9.27
N ASN A 517 7.76 -18.37 -8.45
CA ASN A 517 6.32 -18.30 -8.23
C ASN A 517 6.00 -17.13 -7.28
N LEU A 518 6.10 -15.92 -7.81
CA LEU A 518 5.87 -14.70 -7.07
C LEU A 518 4.41 -14.62 -6.57
N GLU A 519 3.44 -15.05 -7.37
CA GLU A 519 2.03 -14.99 -6.97
C GLU A 519 1.73 -15.92 -5.79
N GLY A 520 2.16 -17.18 -5.86
CA GLY A 520 2.03 -18.12 -4.75
C GLY A 520 2.89 -17.76 -3.53
N LEU A 521 4.02 -17.05 -3.71
CA LEU A 521 4.78 -16.48 -2.59
C LEU A 521 3.98 -15.38 -1.90
N LEU A 522 3.44 -14.42 -2.65
CA LEU A 522 2.74 -13.27 -2.08
C LEU A 522 1.40 -13.67 -1.45
N GLU A 523 0.83 -14.79 -1.88
CA GLU A 523 -0.33 -15.38 -1.24
C GLU A 523 0.01 -15.93 0.16
N ARG A 524 1.06 -16.75 0.30
CA ARG A 524 1.45 -17.36 1.59
C ARG A 524 2.28 -16.45 2.49
N ASN A 525 3.07 -15.55 1.91
CA ASN A 525 3.98 -14.63 2.56
C ASN A 525 3.78 -13.19 2.06
N PRO A 526 2.64 -12.56 2.38
CA PRO A 526 2.33 -11.18 1.95
C PRO A 526 3.32 -10.13 2.47
N ALA A 527 3.99 -10.36 3.60
CA ALA A 527 5.03 -9.47 4.14
C ALA A 527 6.19 -9.25 3.15
N ALA A 528 6.39 -10.13 2.18
CA ALA A 528 7.36 -9.94 1.12
C ALA A 528 7.17 -8.62 0.33
N LYS A 529 5.91 -8.19 0.12
CA LYS A 529 5.61 -6.88 -0.52
C LYS A 529 6.05 -5.69 0.35
N LEU A 530 6.13 -5.90 1.66
CA LEU A 530 6.38 -4.87 2.67
C LEU A 530 7.74 -5.07 3.36
N LEU A 531 8.66 -5.85 2.78
CA LEU A 531 9.94 -6.18 3.41
C LEU A 531 10.69 -4.93 3.86
N LYS A 532 10.76 -3.90 3.01
CA LYS A 532 11.42 -2.63 3.34
C LYS A 532 10.78 -1.87 4.49
N PHE A 533 9.45 -1.95 4.62
CA PHE A 533 8.75 -1.35 5.75
C PHE A 533 9.18 -2.04 7.05
N PHE A 534 9.22 -3.37 7.08
CA PHE A 534 9.67 -4.12 8.26
C PHE A 534 11.17 -3.95 8.54
N GLU A 535 12.03 -3.86 7.52
CA GLU A 535 13.44 -3.49 7.67
C GLU A 535 13.60 -2.09 8.32
N GLY A 536 12.73 -1.14 7.94
CA GLY A 536 12.68 0.18 8.55
C GLY A 536 12.33 0.13 10.04
N LEU A 537 11.45 -0.78 10.47
CA LEU A 537 11.12 -0.97 11.89
C LEU A 537 12.29 -1.54 12.70
N VAL A 538 13.16 -2.37 12.09
CA VAL A 538 14.37 -2.88 12.75
C VAL A 538 15.38 -1.76 12.98
N ALA A 539 15.47 -0.82 12.04
CA ALA A 539 16.37 0.34 12.13
C ALA A 539 15.82 1.48 13.02
N ASP A 540 14.56 1.40 13.45
CA ASP A 540 13.90 2.42 14.26
C ASP A 540 14.46 2.44 15.69
N THR A 541 15.17 3.53 16.03
CA THR A 541 15.75 3.76 17.36
C THR A 541 14.76 4.41 18.34
N GLY A 542 13.54 4.73 17.88
CA GLY A 542 12.53 5.37 18.72
C GLY A 542 12.76 6.87 18.93
N ALA A 543 13.67 7.49 18.17
CA ALA A 543 14.01 8.92 18.26
C ALA A 543 12.82 9.88 17.98
N GLY A 544 11.67 9.36 17.51
CA GLY A 544 10.41 10.08 17.29
C GLY A 544 9.26 9.74 18.25
N LEU A 545 9.48 8.89 19.26
CA LEU A 545 8.45 8.44 20.23
C LEU A 545 7.83 9.54 21.11
N GLY A 546 8.30 10.78 21.00
CA GLY A 546 7.97 11.88 21.92
C GLY A 546 6.53 12.42 21.84
N ASN A 547 5.76 12.11 20.79
CA ASN A 547 4.46 12.77 20.56
C ASN A 547 3.30 11.77 20.47
N VAL A 548 3.02 11.05 21.58
CA VAL A 548 1.73 10.34 21.72
C VAL A 548 0.61 11.38 21.80
N LEU A 549 -0.35 11.29 20.88
CA LEU A 549 -1.51 12.19 20.88
C LEU A 549 -2.37 11.95 22.13
N ASP A 550 -2.61 13.02 22.92
CA ASP A 550 -3.51 12.94 24.07
C ASP A 550 -4.96 12.78 23.60
N THR A 551 -5.61 11.69 24.00
CA THR A 551 -7.00 11.33 23.62
C THR A 551 -8.01 11.68 24.73
N ARG A 552 -7.57 12.10 25.93
CA ARG A 552 -8.46 12.35 27.08
C ARG A 552 -9.52 13.39 26.78
N ARG A 553 -9.14 14.48 26.11
CA ARG A 553 -10.08 15.52 25.70
C ARG A 553 -11.15 14.97 24.76
N THR A 554 -10.78 14.13 23.79
CA THR A 554 -11.77 13.52 22.89
C THR A 554 -12.79 12.68 23.65
N ALA A 555 -12.36 12.00 24.72
CA ALA A 555 -13.21 11.17 25.56
C ALA A 555 -14.29 11.99 26.29
N GLU A 556 -14.02 13.26 26.61
CA GLU A 556 -15.01 14.18 27.20
C GLU A 556 -16.18 14.45 26.25
N PHE A 557 -15.91 14.48 24.93
CA PHE A 557 -16.92 14.71 23.88
C PHE A 557 -17.51 13.41 23.32
N SER A 558 -16.97 12.25 23.69
CA SER A 558 -17.45 10.96 23.17
C SER A 558 -17.39 9.88 24.23
N LYS A 559 -18.54 9.66 24.89
CA LYS A 559 -18.74 8.50 25.78
C LYS A 559 -18.44 7.19 25.05
N LYS A 560 -18.81 7.08 23.76
CA LYS A 560 -18.55 5.89 22.95
C LYS A 560 -17.06 5.58 22.84
N LEU A 561 -16.19 6.60 22.77
CA LEU A 561 -14.74 6.41 22.79
C LEU A 561 -14.27 5.89 24.15
N GLY A 562 -14.83 6.43 25.24
CA GLY A 562 -14.59 5.97 26.61
C GLY A 562 -14.94 4.50 26.85
N ASP A 563 -15.95 4.00 26.15
CA ASP A 563 -16.43 2.61 26.26
C ASP A 563 -15.58 1.60 25.43
N ILE A 564 -14.73 2.07 24.50
CA ILE A 564 -13.86 1.20 23.68
C ILE A 564 -12.78 0.59 24.57
N GLN A 565 -12.73 -0.74 24.61
CA GLN A 565 -11.75 -1.50 25.39
C GLN A 565 -10.38 -1.59 24.68
N GLY A 566 -9.33 -1.91 25.45
CA GLY A 566 -8.02 -2.27 24.91
C GLY A 566 -8.08 -3.54 24.07
N VAL A 567 -7.26 -3.62 23.01
CA VAL A 567 -7.28 -4.73 22.05
C VAL A 567 -6.87 -6.06 22.68
N GLY A 568 -5.81 -6.07 23.48
CA GLY A 568 -5.35 -7.21 24.28
C GLY A 568 -6.33 -7.59 25.39
N GLY A 569 -7.03 -6.60 25.95
CA GLY A 569 -8.17 -6.80 26.85
C GLY A 569 -9.37 -7.50 26.20
N MET A 570 -9.44 -7.56 24.86
CA MET A 570 -10.53 -8.19 24.10
C MET A 570 -10.01 -9.29 23.15
N PRO A 571 -9.58 -10.47 23.66
CA PRO A 571 -9.02 -11.54 22.82
C PRO A 571 -9.93 -11.97 21.67
N ARG A 572 -11.25 -11.92 21.87
CA ARG A 572 -12.24 -12.26 20.83
C ARG A 572 -12.11 -11.38 19.57
N TRP A 573 -11.69 -10.12 19.70
CA TRP A 573 -11.47 -9.25 18.53
C TRP A 573 -10.27 -9.73 17.73
N VAL A 574 -9.14 -9.98 18.38
CA VAL A 574 -7.91 -10.46 17.75
C VAL A 574 -8.15 -11.83 17.11
N GLN A 575 -8.77 -12.76 17.84
CA GLN A 575 -9.12 -14.10 17.34
C GLN A 575 -10.01 -14.03 16.09
N LYS A 576 -11.01 -13.14 16.08
CA LYS A 576 -11.85 -12.89 14.92
C LYS A 576 -11.03 -12.40 13.73
N TRP A 577 -10.22 -11.35 13.90
CA TRP A 577 -9.45 -10.78 12.79
C TRP A 577 -8.47 -11.79 12.19
N VAL A 578 -7.74 -12.51 13.05
CA VAL A 578 -6.82 -13.58 12.61
C VAL A 578 -7.59 -14.67 11.87
N GLY A 579 -8.73 -15.13 12.41
CA GLY A 579 -9.58 -16.12 11.76
C GLY A 579 -10.10 -15.65 10.40
N GLU A 580 -10.47 -14.37 10.26
CA GLU A 580 -10.92 -13.78 9.01
C GLU A 580 -9.80 -13.70 7.96
N TRP A 581 -8.53 -13.55 8.35
CA TRP A 581 -7.40 -13.52 7.41
C TRP A 581 -6.94 -14.89 6.92
N LEU A 582 -7.11 -15.92 7.75
CA LEU A 582 -6.62 -17.27 7.47
C LEU A 582 -7.63 -18.13 6.71
N ARG A 583 -8.90 -17.75 6.65
CA ARG A 583 -9.87 -18.41 5.77
C ARG A 583 -9.48 -18.24 4.30
N PRO A 584 -9.64 -19.26 3.44
CA PRO A 584 -9.59 -19.07 1.99
C PRO A 584 -10.59 -17.97 1.60
N LEU A 585 -10.24 -17.14 0.60
CA LEU A 585 -11.22 -16.27 0.00
C LEU A 585 -12.20 -17.20 -0.74
N SER A 586 -13.41 -17.37 -0.22
CA SER A 586 -14.48 -18.02 -0.98
C SER A 586 -14.83 -17.11 -2.15
N ASP A 587 -14.82 -17.69 -3.36
CA ASP A 587 -15.12 -17.03 -4.65
C ASP A 587 -16.39 -16.17 -4.64
#